data_AF-A0A7W1D5Q3-F1
#
_entry.id   AF-A0A7W1D5Q3-F1
#
_cell.length_a   1.000
_cell.length_b   1.000
_cell.length_c   1.000
_cell.angle_alpha   90.00
_cell.angle_beta   90.00
_cell.angle_gamma   90.00
#
_symmetry.space_group_name_H-M   'P 1'
#
loop_
_entity.id
_entity.type
_entity.pdbx_description
1 polymer ?
#
loop_
_entity_poly.entity_id
_entity_poly.type
_entity_poly.pdbx_seq_one_letter_code
_entity_poly.pdbx_strand_id
1 'polypeptide(L)'
;MARTVTPPPETQIDLFAWASELEQERERVAEANAERATRRGYLVFATDPTISPEQSGYREVFATEAKTPNQAIAKIRPLAEGRRFRAYLATGTYRDELAEARWVA
;
A
#
# COMPACT_ATOMS: atom_id res chain seq x y z
N MET A 1 54.23 -18.92 19.31
CA MET A 1 53.50 -17.74 19.81
C MET A 1 52.33 -17.48 18.88
N ALA A 2 51.10 -17.72 19.32
CA ALA A 2 49.91 -17.49 18.51
C ALA A 2 49.36 -16.08 18.82
N ARG A 3 49.35 -15.21 17.79
CA ARG A 3 48.65 -13.92 17.83
C ARG A 3 47.15 -14.20 17.82
N THR A 4 46.46 -13.88 18.91
CA THR A 4 45.00 -13.76 18.93
C THR A 4 44.60 -12.51 18.16
N VAL A 5 44.01 -12.72 16.98
CA VAL A 5 43.29 -11.68 16.23
C VAL A 5 41.89 -11.63 16.81
N THR A 6 41.55 -10.55 17.50
CA THR A 6 40.17 -10.28 17.93
C THR A 6 39.41 -9.76 16.70
N PRO A 7 38.38 -10.46 16.20
CA PRO A 7 37.54 -9.92 15.13
C PRO A 7 36.72 -8.73 15.66
N PRO A 8 36.38 -7.74 14.82
CA PRO A 8 35.56 -6.61 15.23
C PRO A 8 34.19 -7.13 15.70
N PRO A 9 33.54 -6.48 16.66
CA PRO A 9 32.22 -6.91 17.10
C PRO A 9 31.28 -6.78 15.90
N GLU A 10 30.86 -7.93 15.37
CA GLU A 10 29.74 -8.04 14.45
C GLU A 10 28.58 -7.25 15.05
N THR A 11 27.95 -6.42 14.24
CA THR A 11 26.85 -5.53 14.60
C THR A 11 25.73 -6.35 15.23
N GLN A 12 25.82 -6.57 16.54
CA GLN A 12 24.89 -7.37 17.29
C GLN A 12 23.62 -6.53 17.39
N ILE A 13 22.69 -6.76 16.47
CA ILE A 13 21.39 -6.10 16.47
C ILE A 13 20.76 -6.42 17.81
N ASP A 14 20.62 -5.39 18.65
CA ASP A 14 19.87 -5.50 19.89
C ASP A 14 18.42 -5.81 19.52
N LEU A 15 18.06 -7.09 19.62
CA LEU A 15 16.74 -7.60 19.28
C LEU A 15 15.63 -6.89 20.05
N PHE A 16 15.95 -6.35 21.24
CA PHE A 16 15.01 -5.61 22.06
C PHE A 16 14.81 -4.18 21.55
N ALA A 17 15.90 -3.51 21.13
CA ALA A 17 15.82 -2.21 20.46
C ALA A 17 15.07 -2.33 19.13
N TRP A 18 15.36 -3.35 18.34
CA TRP A 18 14.67 -3.65 17.08
C TRP A 18 13.17 -3.92 17.29
N ALA A 19 12.80 -4.72 18.29
CA ALA A 19 11.40 -4.98 18.61
C ALA A 19 10.66 -3.70 19.04
N SER A 20 11.32 -2.83 19.81
CA SER A 20 10.74 -1.56 20.27
C SER A 20 10.52 -0.57 19.12
N GLU A 21 11.45 -0.49 18.17
CA GLU A 21 11.29 0.31 16.94
C GLU A 21 10.15 -0.22 16.07
N LEU A 22 10.00 -1.55 15.98
CA LEU A 22 8.92 -2.18 15.22
C LEU A 22 7.54 -1.87 15.81
N GLU A 23 7.43 -1.87 17.13
CA GLU A 23 6.19 -1.56 17.84
C GLU A 23 5.81 -0.08 17.68
N GLN A 24 6.79 0.83 17.76
CA GLN A 24 6.57 2.26 17.51
C GLN A 24 6.17 2.56 16.07
N GLU A 25 6.75 1.86 15.10
CA GLU A 25 6.34 1.99 13.69
C GLU A 25 4.91 1.47 13.50
N ARG A 26 4.56 0.35 14.13
CA ARG A 26 3.19 -0.18 14.11
C ARG A 26 2.17 0.78 14.72
N GLU A 27 2.50 1.42 15.84
CA GLU A 27 1.63 2.43 16.46
C GLU A 27 1.46 3.66 15.57
N ARG A 28 2.54 4.20 14.99
CA ARG A 28 2.45 5.32 14.03
C ARG A 28 1.60 4.98 12.82
N VAL A 29 1.76 3.77 12.28
CA VAL A 29 0.92 3.28 11.18
C VAL A 29 -0.53 3.12 11.63
N ALA A 30 -0.79 2.63 12.85
CA ALA A 30 -2.13 2.46 13.40
C ALA A 30 -2.85 3.81 13.59
N GLU A 31 -2.17 4.83 14.10
CA GLU A 31 -2.73 6.17 14.31
C GLU A 31 -3.03 6.86 12.97
N ALA A 32 -2.09 6.81 12.02
CA ALA A 32 -2.31 7.31 10.66
C ALA A 32 -3.45 6.53 9.95
N ASN A 33 -3.57 5.23 10.21
CA ASN A 33 -4.67 4.42 9.70
C ASN A 33 -6.00 4.72 10.39
N ALA A 34 -6.02 5.11 11.66
CA ALA A 34 -7.21 5.55 12.36
C ALA A 34 -7.70 6.89 11.81
N GLU A 35 -6.79 7.84 11.55
CA GLU A 35 -7.11 9.10 10.88
C GLU A 35 -7.64 8.84 9.45
N ARG A 36 -6.99 7.96 8.69
CA ARG A 36 -7.49 7.52 7.36
C ARG A 36 -8.75 6.68 7.44
N ALA A 37 -9.03 5.97 8.53
CA ALA A 37 -10.29 5.25 8.69
C ALA A 37 -11.47 6.22 8.81
N THR A 38 -11.24 7.41 9.38
CA THR A 38 -12.21 8.53 9.31
C THR A 38 -12.38 9.06 7.88
N ARG A 39 -11.37 8.88 7.02
CA ARG A 39 -11.33 9.22 5.58
C ARG A 39 -11.17 7.96 4.70
N ARG A 40 -12.09 6.99 4.84
CA ARG A 40 -12.07 5.69 4.17
C ARG A 40 -11.28 5.67 2.84
N GLY A 41 -10.23 4.84 2.77
CA GLY A 41 -9.49 4.58 1.53
C GLY A 41 -10.17 3.49 0.72
N TYR A 42 -10.36 3.69 -0.58
CA TYR A 42 -10.86 2.68 -1.50
C TYR A 42 -9.84 2.42 -2.61
N LEU A 43 -9.63 1.14 -2.91
CA LEU A 43 -8.94 0.69 -4.11
C LEU A 43 -9.97 0.34 -5.17
N VAL A 44 -9.76 0.86 -6.38
CA VAL A 44 -10.61 0.60 -7.54
C VAL A 44 -9.80 -0.17 -8.57
N PHE A 45 -10.29 -1.34 -8.94
CA PHE A 45 -9.77 -2.11 -10.06
C PHE A 45 -10.57 -1.79 -11.32
N ALA A 46 -9.89 -1.32 -12.35
CA ALA A 46 -10.46 -1.04 -13.65
C ALA A 46 -10.04 -2.14 -14.63
N THR A 47 -11.02 -2.79 -15.25
CA THR A 47 -10.82 -3.87 -16.22
C THR A 47 -11.36 -3.51 -17.59
N ASP A 48 -10.60 -3.81 -18.63
CA ASP A 48 -11.04 -3.68 -20.02
C ASP A 48 -11.18 -5.07 -20.64
N PRO A 49 -12.41 -5.52 -20.97
CA PRO A 49 -12.62 -6.85 -21.54
C PRO A 49 -12.07 -7.00 -22.97
N THR A 50 -11.67 -5.90 -23.61
CA THR A 50 -11.02 -5.92 -24.94
C THR A 50 -9.53 -6.19 -24.87
N ILE A 51 -8.93 -6.04 -23.68
CA ILE A 51 -7.51 -6.30 -23.42
C ILE A 51 -7.35 -7.75 -22.95
N SER A 52 -6.32 -8.44 -23.46
CA SER A 52 -6.02 -9.81 -23.03
C SER A 52 -5.66 -9.84 -21.54
N PRO A 53 -6.12 -10.83 -20.75
CA PRO A 53 -5.77 -10.97 -19.34
C PRO A 53 -4.28 -10.99 -19.03
N GLU A 54 -3.43 -11.39 -19.98
CA GLU A 54 -1.98 -11.46 -19.81
C GLU A 54 -1.25 -10.14 -20.12
N GLN A 55 -1.96 -9.13 -20.61
CA GLN A 55 -1.39 -7.82 -20.89
C GLN A 55 -1.44 -6.94 -19.64
N SER A 56 -0.39 -6.14 -19.42
CA SER A 56 -0.24 -5.25 -18.28
C SER A 56 -1.35 -4.20 -18.14
N GLY A 57 -2.14 -3.97 -19.20
CA GLY A 57 -3.30 -3.07 -19.19
C GLY A 57 -4.64 -3.70 -18.78
N TYR A 58 -4.71 -5.03 -18.63
CA TYR A 58 -5.97 -5.73 -18.38
C TYR A 58 -6.65 -5.27 -17.08
N ARG A 59 -5.84 -5.06 -16.03
CA ARG A 59 -6.29 -4.60 -14.73
C ARG A 59 -5.40 -3.48 -14.25
N GLU A 60 -5.94 -2.27 -14.24
CA GLU A 60 -5.29 -1.13 -13.60
C GLU A 60 -5.85 -0.95 -12.19
N VAL A 61 -4.96 -0.62 -11.24
CA VAL A 61 -5.31 -0.37 -9.84
C VAL A 61 -5.21 1.12 -9.57
N PHE A 62 -6.29 1.70 -9.05
CA PHE A 62 -6.34 3.09 -8.63
C PHE A 62 -6.67 3.18 -7.15
N ALA A 63 -6.05 4.12 -6.44
CA ALA A 63 -6.30 4.37 -5.03
C ALA A 63 -6.87 5.78 -4.82
N THR A 64 -7.95 5.91 -4.05
CA THR A 64 -8.55 7.20 -3.69
C THR A 64 -9.20 7.17 -2.31
N GLU A 65 -9.21 8.32 -1.63
CA GLU A 65 -10.05 8.53 -0.45
C GLU A 65 -11.50 8.80 -0.87
N ALA A 66 -12.45 8.03 -0.34
CA ALA A 66 -13.87 8.16 -0.63
C ALA A 66 -14.68 7.54 0.51
N LYS A 67 -15.89 8.01 0.81
CA LYS A 67 -16.70 7.40 1.89
C LYS A 67 -17.43 6.14 1.42
N THR A 68 -17.69 6.02 0.12
CA THR A 68 -18.43 4.90 -0.48
C THR A 68 -17.76 4.37 -1.75
N PRO A 69 -18.03 3.10 -2.14
CA PRO A 69 -17.54 2.54 -3.40
C PRO A 69 -17.92 3.39 -4.63
N ASN A 70 -19.14 3.92 -4.66
CA ASN A 70 -19.62 4.74 -5.77
C ASN A 70 -18.87 6.07 -5.87
N GLN A 71 -18.53 6.69 -4.74
CA GLN A 71 -17.70 7.89 -4.74
C GLN A 71 -16.28 7.60 -5.25
N ALA A 72 -15.69 6.47 -4.84
CA ALA A 72 -14.39 6.04 -5.34
C ALA A 72 -14.42 5.82 -6.86
N ILE A 73 -15.40 5.08 -7.36
CA ILE A 73 -15.57 4.82 -8.80
C ILE A 73 -15.82 6.13 -9.56
N ALA A 74 -16.62 7.05 -9.03
CA ALA A 74 -16.91 8.32 -9.68
C ALA A 74 -15.67 9.19 -9.86
N LYS A 75 -14.74 9.20 -8.89
CA LYS A 75 -13.47 9.91 -8.99
C LYS A 75 -12.54 9.32 -10.05
N ILE A 76 -12.53 7.99 -10.19
CA ILE A 76 -11.62 7.27 -11.11
C ILE A 76 -12.18 7.14 -12.53
N ARG A 77 -13.52 7.10 -12.69
CA ARG A 77 -14.19 6.87 -13.98
C ARG A 77 -13.66 7.75 -15.13
N PRO A 78 -13.40 9.06 -14.95
CA PRO A 78 -12.87 9.90 -16.02
C PRO A 78 -11.46 9.51 -16.50
N LEU A 79 -10.67 8.83 -15.66
CA LEU A 79 -9.28 8.44 -15.97
C LEU A 79 -9.18 7.10 -16.72
N ALA A 80 -10.23 6.29 -16.63
CA ALA A 80 -10.28 4.93 -17.17
C ALA A 80 -11.65 4.69 -17.86
N GLU A 81 -12.07 5.64 -18.68
CA GLU A 81 -13.35 5.61 -19.37
C GLU A 81 -13.54 4.32 -20.19
N GLY A 82 -14.77 3.81 -20.25
CA GLY A 82 -15.11 2.56 -20.95
C GLY A 82 -14.73 1.29 -20.19
N ARG A 83 -13.96 1.37 -19.10
CA ARG A 83 -13.58 0.21 -18.29
C ARG A 83 -14.63 -0.15 -17.25
N ARG A 84 -14.65 -1.43 -16.87
CA ARG A 84 -15.47 -1.96 -15.76
C ARG A 84 -14.72 -1.80 -14.45
N PHE A 85 -15.34 -1.12 -13.48
CA PHE A 85 -14.73 -0.81 -12.19
C PHE A 85 -15.28 -1.69 -11.06
N ARG A 86 -14.40 -2.10 -10.13
CA ARG A 86 -14.75 -2.71 -8.85
C ARG A 86 -13.98 -2.02 -7.73
N ALA A 87 -14.69 -1.51 -6.72
CA ALA A 87 -14.08 -0.83 -5.59
C ALA A 87 -14.11 -1.69 -4.32
N TYR A 88 -13.01 -1.67 -3.58
CA TYR A 88 -12.80 -2.40 -2.33
C TYR A 88 -12.28 -1.43 -1.27
N LEU A 89 -12.72 -1.59 -0.03
CA LEU A 89 -12.20 -0.79 1.07
C LEU A 89 -10.75 -1.21 1.35
N ALA A 90 -9.85 -0.23 1.34
CA ALA A 90 -8.43 -0.40 1.57
C ALA A 90 -8.01 0.70 2.54
N THR A 91 -8.17 0.45 3.83
CA THR A 91 -7.57 1.31 4.83
C THR A 91 -6.05 1.27 4.67
N GLY A 92 -5.40 2.43 4.82
CA GLY A 92 -4.14 2.84 4.18
C GLY A 92 -2.83 2.14 4.56
N THR A 93 -2.88 0.87 4.98
CA THR A 93 -1.74 0.05 5.37
C THR A 93 -0.86 -0.37 4.18
N TYR A 94 -1.38 -0.33 2.95
CA TYR A 94 -0.76 -0.97 1.80
C TYR A 94 -0.18 -0.01 0.75
N ARG A 95 0.08 1.26 1.10
CA ARG A 95 0.61 2.24 0.12
C ARG A 95 1.88 1.75 -0.56
N ASP A 96 2.78 1.15 0.21
CA ASP A 96 4.07 0.66 -0.29
C ASP A 96 3.94 -0.67 -1.06
N GLU A 97 2.94 -1.49 -0.71
CA GLU A 97 2.56 -2.70 -1.45
C GLU A 97 1.80 -2.40 -2.76
N LEU A 98 1.41 -1.15 -2.96
CA LEU A 98 0.70 -0.64 -4.14
C LEU A 98 1.61 0.17 -5.05
N ALA A 99 2.89 -0.19 -5.16
CA ALA A 99 3.89 0.53 -5.96
C ALA A 99 3.45 0.77 -7.42
N GLU A 100 2.64 -0.12 -7.99
CA GLU A 100 2.11 0.00 -9.35
C GLU A 100 0.74 0.68 -9.43
N ALA A 101 0.13 1.02 -8.28
CA ALA A 101 -1.16 1.69 -8.26
C ALA A 101 -1.03 3.17 -8.62
N ARG A 102 -1.98 3.66 -9.42
CA ARG A 102 -2.07 5.07 -9.77
C ARG A 102 -2.83 5.82 -8.68
N TRP A 103 -2.14 6.73 -7.99
CA TRP A 103 -2.74 7.61 -6.99
C TRP A 103 -3.49 8.76 -7.65
N VAL A 104 -4.70 9.04 -7.15
CA VAL A 104 -5.57 10.10 -7.66
C VAL A 104 -5.97 11.03 -6.51
N ALA A 105 -5.85 12.34 -6.73
CA ALA A 105 -6.16 13.40 -5.76
C ALA A 105 -7.67 13.66 -5.66
#